data_AF-R7CYU0-F1
#
_entry.id   AF-R7CYU0-F1
#
_cell.length_a   1.000
_cell.length_b   1.000
_cell.length_c   1.000
_cell.angle_alpha   90.00
_cell.angle_beta   90.00
_cell.angle_gamma   90.00
#
_symmetry.space_group_name_H-M   'P 1'
#
loop_
_entity.id
_entity.type
_entity.pdbx_description
1 polymer ?
#
loop_
_entity_poly.entity_id
_entity_poly.type
_entity_poly.pdbx_seq_one_letter_code
_entity_poly.pdbx_strand_id
1 'polypeptide(L)'
;MYKPHSSVHFVGSLENSEDTGTLQYLASTAMEAGISTRVMDIADMNLNEGRFFDPSGERITDCFKLYPWEWMINESEVGCLADIRWIEPIWKAVMSNKAILTILYELFPNSPYVLPAFLSRPQFGIFCKKPIYSREGHNVSIVDIHDWNEEVRIAETKGDYGEEGYVYQSYIRPTSYQGRYPIIGSWVIGGEPAGIGIRENTSEITDNLSEFVPHVF
;
A
#
# COMPACT_ATOMS: atom_id res chain seq x y z
N MET A 1 21.49 -7.47 8.93
CA MET A 1 20.83 -8.23 10.01
C MET A 1 20.94 -7.41 11.29
N TYR A 2 19.85 -7.19 12.01
CA TYR A 2 19.88 -6.43 13.27
C TYR A 2 20.75 -7.15 14.29
N LYS A 3 21.52 -6.40 15.09
CA LYS A 3 22.28 -6.96 16.20
C LYS A 3 21.35 -7.14 17.41
N PRO A 4 21.55 -8.15 18.27
CA PRO A 4 20.88 -8.22 19.56
C PRO A 4 21.01 -6.86 20.29
N HIS A 5 19.91 -6.36 20.87
CA HIS A 5 19.78 -5.04 21.50
C HIS A 5 19.74 -3.81 20.57
N SER A 6 19.53 -4.01 19.26
CA SER A 6 19.11 -2.91 18.38
C SER A 6 17.71 -2.43 18.78
N SER A 7 17.43 -1.14 18.62
CA SER A 7 16.12 -0.53 18.91
C SER A 7 15.42 -0.16 17.60
N VAL A 8 14.13 -0.49 17.47
CA VAL A 8 13.30 -0.12 16.32
C VAL A 8 12.04 0.56 16.81
N HIS A 9 11.75 1.73 16.26
CA HIS A 9 10.49 2.43 16.51
C HIS A 9 9.44 1.98 15.49
N PHE A 10 8.20 1.84 15.92
CA PHE A 10 7.05 1.49 15.10
C PHE A 10 6.04 2.63 15.24
N VAL A 11 5.80 3.36 14.14
CA VAL A 11 5.00 4.58 14.16
C VAL A 11 3.84 4.55 13.18
N GLY A 12 2.75 5.20 13.54
CA GLY A 12 1.54 5.33 12.73
C GLY A 12 0.52 6.20 13.47
N SER A 13 -0.74 6.18 13.02
CA SER A 13 -1.81 6.89 13.72
C SER A 13 -2.35 6.02 14.85
N LEU A 14 -2.03 6.34 16.10
CA LEU A 14 -2.50 5.55 17.25
C LEU A 14 -3.97 5.84 17.60
N GLU A 15 -4.57 6.89 17.03
CA GLU A 15 -6.02 7.09 17.07
C GLU A 15 -6.78 6.04 16.23
N ASN A 16 -6.12 5.43 15.25
CA ASN A 16 -6.67 4.32 14.47
C ASN A 16 -6.35 2.97 15.13
N SER A 17 -7.39 2.20 15.48
CA SER A 17 -7.23 0.88 16.11
C SER A 17 -6.61 -0.17 15.19
N GLU A 18 -6.85 -0.10 13.88
CA GLU A 18 -6.27 -1.01 12.88
C GLU A 18 -4.76 -0.79 12.75
N ASP A 19 -4.34 0.48 12.65
CA ASP A 19 -2.93 0.86 12.67
C ASP A 19 -2.26 0.40 13.97
N THR A 20 -2.89 0.68 15.11
CA THR A 20 -2.40 0.27 16.43
C THR A 20 -2.20 -1.24 16.51
N GLY A 21 -3.19 -2.02 16.09
CA GLY A 21 -3.10 -3.48 16.08
C GLY A 21 -1.97 -3.99 15.18
N THR A 22 -1.82 -3.40 13.99
CA THR A 22 -0.75 -3.75 13.05
C THR A 22 0.63 -3.43 13.60
N LEU A 23 0.82 -2.24 14.17
CA LEU A 23 2.09 -1.82 14.79
C LEU A 23 2.45 -2.72 15.98
N GLN A 24 1.48 -3.04 16.84
CA GLN A 24 1.70 -3.92 17.98
C GLN A 24 2.09 -5.33 17.54
N TYR A 25 1.44 -5.87 16.50
CA TYR A 25 1.79 -7.18 15.95
C TYR A 25 3.22 -7.22 15.39
N LEU A 26 3.59 -6.21 14.60
CA LEU A 26 4.94 -6.11 14.03
C LEU A 26 6.01 -5.90 15.12
N ALA A 27 5.73 -5.05 16.11
CA ALA A 27 6.60 -4.84 17.25
C ALA A 27 6.79 -6.13 18.07
N SER A 28 5.71 -6.87 18.35
CA SER A 28 5.78 -8.17 19.03
C SER A 28 6.66 -9.16 18.26
N THR A 29 6.49 -9.23 16.94
CA THR A 29 7.32 -10.10 16.07
C THR A 29 8.80 -9.72 16.14
N ALA A 30 9.12 -8.43 16.19
CA ALA A 30 10.49 -7.95 16.35
C ALA A 30 11.05 -8.24 17.76
N MET A 31 10.22 -8.13 18.81
CA MET A 31 10.60 -8.51 20.18
C MET A 31 10.94 -10.01 20.29
N GLU A 32 10.16 -10.88 19.64
CA GLU A 32 10.45 -12.31 19.57
C GLU A 32 11.80 -12.61 18.88
N ALA A 33 12.21 -11.74 17.94
CA ALA A 33 13.53 -11.79 17.32
C ALA A 33 14.66 -11.16 18.18
N GLY A 34 14.38 -10.72 19.40
CA GLY A 34 15.36 -10.12 20.32
C GLY A 34 15.68 -8.65 20.04
N ILE A 35 14.81 -7.93 19.32
CA ILE A 35 14.93 -6.51 19.01
C ILE A 35 14.13 -5.72 20.05
N SER A 36 14.71 -4.64 20.59
CA SER A 36 13.98 -3.71 21.46
C SER A 36 13.03 -2.86 20.60
N THR A 37 11.78 -2.72 21.02
CA THR A 37 10.77 -2.00 20.23
C THR A 37 10.10 -0.89 21.01
N ARG A 38 9.75 0.20 20.32
CA ARG A 38 8.88 1.26 20.85
C ARG A 38 7.76 1.54 19.86
N VAL A 39 6.51 1.50 20.32
CA VAL A 39 5.34 1.91 19.52
C VAL A 39 4.95 3.33 19.96
N MET A 40 4.74 4.23 19.01
CA MET A 40 4.36 5.62 19.30
C MET A 40 3.58 6.24 18.14
N ASP A 41 2.91 7.36 18.40
CA ASP A 41 2.24 8.11 17.35
C ASP A 41 3.26 8.81 16.47
N ILE A 42 3.03 8.84 15.16
CA ILE A 42 3.92 9.56 14.25
C ILE A 42 3.92 11.07 14.50
N ALA A 43 2.80 11.65 14.96
CA ALA A 43 2.71 13.07 15.29
C ALA A 43 3.63 13.48 16.45
N ASP A 44 4.03 12.53 17.28
CA ASP A 44 4.94 12.73 18.41
C ASP A 44 6.42 12.68 18.00
N MET A 45 6.73 12.36 16.74
CA MET A 45 8.11 12.36 16.25
C MET A 45 8.62 13.79 16.08
N ASN A 46 9.74 14.10 16.73
CA ASN A 46 10.36 15.43 16.65
C ASN A 46 11.50 15.43 15.63
N LEU A 47 11.35 16.17 14.53
CA LEU A 47 12.40 16.37 13.54
C LEU A 47 13.25 17.60 13.89
N ASN A 48 14.53 17.38 14.16
CA ASN A 48 15.50 18.44 14.41
C ASN A 48 16.82 18.17 13.67
N GLU A 49 17.30 19.16 12.89
CA GLU A 49 18.54 19.08 12.12
C GLU A 49 18.69 17.78 11.28
N GLY A 50 17.59 17.33 10.66
CA GLY A 50 17.57 16.12 9.84
C GLY A 50 17.62 14.82 10.63
N ARG A 51 17.32 14.84 11.93
CA ARG A 51 17.23 13.65 12.79
C ARG A 51 15.90 13.62 13.53
N PHE A 52 15.34 12.44 13.68
CA PHE A 52 14.13 12.23 14.47
C PHE A 52 14.46 11.85 15.92
N PHE A 53 13.67 12.37 16.83
CA PHE A 53 13.70 12.07 18.26
C PHE A 53 12.31 11.71 18.75
N ASP A 54 12.24 10.84 19.74
CA ASP A 54 10.99 10.52 20.42
C ASP A 54 10.68 11.52 21.55
N PRO A 55 9.50 11.44 22.20
CA PRO A 55 9.14 12.34 23.30
C PRO A 55 10.04 12.28 24.53
N SER A 56 10.81 11.20 24.70
CA SER A 56 11.81 11.08 25.77
C SER A 56 13.16 11.71 25.40
N GLY A 57 13.30 12.24 24.18
CA GLY A 57 14.54 12.80 23.65
C GLY A 57 15.52 11.74 23.11
N GLU A 58 15.09 10.49 23.00
CA GLU A 58 15.91 9.42 22.41
C GLU A 58 15.94 9.59 20.89
N ARG A 59 17.13 9.48 20.30
CA ARG A 59 17.27 9.55 18.84
C ARG A 59 16.69 8.29 18.20
N ILE A 60 15.85 8.47 17.19
CA ILE A 60 15.28 7.39 16.39
C ILE A 60 16.24 7.10 15.22
N THR A 61 16.86 5.91 15.22
CA THR A 61 17.81 5.50 14.17
C THR A 61 17.22 4.51 13.18
N ASP A 62 16.30 3.66 13.61
CA ASP A 62 15.60 2.66 12.80
C ASP A 62 14.10 2.76 13.09
N CYS A 63 13.29 2.91 12.05
CA CYS A 63 11.87 3.17 12.21
C CYS A 63 11.03 2.48 11.14
N PHE A 64 10.05 1.70 11.58
CA PHE A 64 8.94 1.26 10.77
C PHE A 64 7.80 2.28 10.81
N LYS A 65 7.23 2.64 9.65
CA LYS A 65 6.05 3.52 9.58
C LYS A 65 4.91 2.91 8.77
N LEU A 66 3.69 3.00 9.29
CA LEU A 66 2.46 2.82 8.49
C LEU A 66 2.10 4.07 7.68
N TYR A 67 2.67 5.22 8.05
CA TYR A 67 2.42 6.47 7.35
C TYR A 67 2.88 6.37 5.89
N PRO A 68 2.01 6.64 4.89
CA PRO A 68 2.34 6.48 3.49
C PRO A 68 3.53 7.34 3.05
N TRP A 69 4.26 6.87 2.04
CA TRP A 69 5.40 7.63 1.51
C TRP A 69 4.94 8.88 0.77
N GLU A 70 3.86 8.80 0.00
CA GLU A 70 3.32 9.93 -0.76
C GLU A 70 2.90 11.10 0.15
N TRP A 71 2.36 10.82 1.34
CA TRP A 71 2.01 11.85 2.32
C TRP A 71 3.26 12.51 2.88
N MET A 72 4.22 11.70 3.32
CA MET A 72 5.48 12.19 3.86
C MET A 72 6.27 13.02 2.84
N ILE A 73 6.25 12.64 1.56
CA ILE A 73 6.88 13.39 0.46
C ILE A 73 6.21 14.75 0.26
N ASN A 74 4.88 14.79 0.32
CA ASN A 74 4.12 16.04 0.18
C ASN A 74 4.29 16.98 1.38
N GLU A 75 4.59 16.44 2.56
CA GLU A 75 4.67 17.21 3.81
C GLU A 75 6.09 17.61 4.20
N SER A 76 7.10 16.75 3.99
CA SER A 76 8.45 16.99 4.50
C SER A 76 9.55 16.25 3.72
N GLU A 77 10.19 16.96 2.80
CA GLU A 77 11.42 16.49 2.13
C GLU A 77 12.53 16.19 3.14
N VAL A 78 12.70 17.05 4.16
CA VAL A 78 13.71 16.86 5.22
C VAL A 78 13.44 15.59 6.02
N GLY A 79 12.16 15.29 6.31
CA GLY A 79 11.78 14.04 6.98
C GLY A 79 12.11 12.81 6.12
N CYS A 80 11.83 12.89 4.82
CA CYS A 80 12.14 11.81 3.87
C CYS A 80 13.65 11.52 3.79
N LEU A 81 14.48 12.57 3.86
CA LEU A 81 15.94 12.51 3.76
C LEU A 81 16.66 12.50 5.12
N ALA A 82 15.94 12.34 6.22
CA ALA A 82 16.50 12.33 7.55
C ALA A 82 17.56 11.21 7.74
N ASP A 83 18.49 11.42 8.67
CA ASP A 83 19.51 10.46 9.09
C ASP A 83 18.89 9.36 9.97
N ILE A 84 18.11 8.50 9.31
CA ILE A 84 17.30 7.42 9.86
C ILE A 84 17.19 6.28 8.84
N ARG A 85 17.09 5.05 9.32
CA ARG A 85 16.81 3.87 8.50
C ARG A 85 15.32 3.56 8.51
N TRP A 86 14.65 3.96 7.45
CA TRP A 86 13.23 3.66 7.24
C TRP A 86 12.98 2.19 6.86
N ILE A 87 11.93 1.65 7.45
CA ILE A 87 11.31 0.37 7.10
C ILE A 87 9.83 0.68 6.79
N GLU A 88 9.34 0.49 5.59
CA GLU A 88 10.03 0.19 4.35
C GLU A 88 10.84 1.40 3.83
N PRO A 89 11.96 1.19 3.11
CA PRO A 89 12.82 2.27 2.60
C PRO A 89 12.14 3.12 1.50
N ILE A 90 12.63 4.35 1.28
CA ILE A 90 11.99 5.33 0.38
C ILE A 90 11.75 4.84 -1.05
N TRP A 91 12.60 3.97 -1.60
CA TRP A 91 12.41 3.43 -2.95
C TRP A 91 11.12 2.61 -3.09
N LYS A 92 10.51 2.17 -1.98
CA LYS A 92 9.21 1.52 -1.97
C LYS A 92 8.07 2.46 -2.37
N ALA A 93 8.27 3.79 -2.32
CA ALA A 93 7.35 4.76 -2.91
C ALA A 93 7.17 4.55 -4.43
N VAL A 94 8.19 4.06 -5.13
CA VAL A 94 8.09 3.70 -6.55
C VAL A 94 7.24 2.43 -6.72
N MET A 95 7.39 1.45 -5.82
CA MET A 95 6.62 0.20 -5.88
C MET A 95 5.14 0.36 -5.51
N SER A 96 4.81 1.31 -4.63
CA SER A 96 3.42 1.59 -4.23
C SER A 96 2.67 2.47 -5.23
N ASN A 97 3.37 3.16 -6.14
CA ASN A 97 2.77 3.98 -7.18
C ASN A 97 2.31 3.11 -8.36
N LYS A 98 1.00 3.13 -8.66
CA LYS A 98 0.40 2.29 -9.71
C LYS A 98 0.87 2.64 -11.13
N ALA A 99 1.49 3.80 -11.36
CA ALA A 99 2.16 4.11 -12.62
C ALA A 99 3.22 3.06 -12.99
N ILE A 100 3.83 2.39 -12.00
CA ILE A 100 4.78 1.29 -12.25
C ILE A 100 4.16 0.16 -13.07
N LEU A 101 2.83 -0.03 -13.01
CA LEU A 101 2.13 -1.08 -13.77
C LEU A 101 2.30 -0.89 -15.28
N THR A 102 2.38 0.36 -15.76
CA THR A 102 2.57 0.63 -17.21
C THR A 102 3.97 0.22 -17.63
N ILE A 103 4.97 0.52 -16.80
CA ILE A 103 6.36 0.09 -17.03
C ILE A 103 6.50 -1.42 -16.96
N LEU A 104 5.84 -2.09 -16.00
CA LEU A 104 5.83 -3.55 -15.92
C LEU A 104 5.24 -4.17 -17.19
N TYR A 105 4.17 -3.59 -17.74
CA TYR A 105 3.58 -4.05 -18.98
C TYR A 105 4.51 -3.83 -20.19
N GLU A 106 5.17 -2.68 -20.28
CA GLU A 106 6.15 -2.40 -21.33
C GLU A 106 7.33 -3.38 -21.30
N LEU A 107 7.85 -3.71 -20.11
CA LEU A 107 8.97 -4.63 -19.94
C LEU A 107 8.57 -6.09 -20.11
N PHE A 108 7.34 -6.47 -19.74
CA PHE A 108 6.87 -7.86 -19.73
C PHE A 108 5.51 -8.04 -20.42
N PRO A 109 5.36 -7.65 -21.71
CA PRO A 109 4.05 -7.56 -22.38
C PRO A 109 3.36 -8.92 -22.59
N ASN A 110 4.13 -10.01 -22.59
CA ASN A 110 3.60 -11.38 -22.77
C ASN A 110 3.50 -12.15 -21.45
N SER A 111 3.74 -11.50 -20.31
CA SER A 111 3.66 -12.17 -19.01
C SER A 111 2.20 -12.49 -18.66
N PRO A 112 1.89 -13.74 -18.25
CA PRO A 112 0.54 -14.07 -17.78
C PRO A 112 0.19 -13.40 -16.45
N TYR A 113 1.16 -12.78 -15.77
CA TYR A 113 1.00 -12.15 -14.46
C TYR A 113 0.90 -10.62 -14.53
N VAL A 114 1.01 -10.02 -15.72
CA VAL A 114 0.99 -8.57 -15.91
C VAL A 114 -0.15 -8.20 -16.85
N LEU A 115 -1.08 -7.38 -16.37
CA LEU A 115 -2.17 -6.86 -17.19
C LEU A 115 -1.73 -5.61 -17.95
N PRO A 116 -2.21 -5.38 -19.19
CA PRO A 116 -2.01 -4.13 -19.89
C PRO A 116 -2.43 -2.93 -19.03
N ALA A 117 -1.58 -1.92 -18.97
CA ALA A 117 -1.83 -0.72 -18.18
C ALA A 117 -1.30 0.53 -18.91
N PHE A 118 -2.05 1.62 -18.83
CA PHE A 118 -1.79 2.86 -19.56
C PHE A 118 -1.96 4.09 -18.67
N LEU A 119 -1.10 5.10 -18.84
CA LEU A 119 -1.25 6.41 -18.17
C LEU A 119 -2.24 7.31 -18.90
N SER A 120 -2.30 7.19 -20.23
CA SER A 120 -3.29 7.86 -21.05
C SER A 120 -4.50 6.96 -21.25
N ARG A 121 -5.67 7.59 -21.41
CA ARG A 121 -6.91 6.89 -21.73
C ARG A 121 -6.76 6.10 -23.03
N PRO A 122 -7.00 4.77 -23.03
CA PRO A 122 -6.97 3.95 -24.24
C PRO A 122 -8.10 4.28 -25.22
N GLN A 123 -8.02 3.80 -26.46
CA GLN A 123 -9.07 4.03 -27.47
C GLN A 123 -10.27 3.09 -27.33
N PHE A 124 -10.02 1.83 -26.94
CA PHE A 124 -11.03 0.78 -26.83
C PHE A 124 -10.75 -0.17 -25.67
N GLY A 125 -11.81 -0.72 -25.07
CA GLY A 125 -11.74 -1.82 -24.11
C GLY A 125 -12.32 -1.46 -22.75
N ILE A 126 -12.31 -2.44 -21.84
CA ILE A 126 -12.81 -2.29 -20.47
C ILE A 126 -11.61 -2.16 -19.53
N PHE A 127 -11.62 -1.15 -18.66
CA PHE A 127 -10.50 -0.83 -17.80
C PHE A 127 -10.96 -0.60 -16.36
N CYS A 128 -10.12 -1.05 -15.43
CA CYS A 128 -10.11 -0.58 -14.06
C CYS A 128 -9.31 0.72 -14.02
N LYS A 129 -10.02 1.85 -13.83
CA LYS A 129 -9.44 3.19 -13.70
C LYS A 129 -9.13 3.43 -12.23
N LYS A 130 -7.84 3.65 -11.93
CA LYS A 130 -7.34 3.71 -10.54
C LYS A 130 -6.40 4.89 -10.38
N PRO A 131 -6.49 5.68 -9.30
CA PRO A 131 -5.50 6.70 -8.99
C PRO A 131 -4.09 6.10 -8.91
N ILE A 132 -3.09 6.88 -9.33
CA ILE A 132 -1.69 6.44 -9.27
C ILE A 132 -1.25 6.19 -7.81
N TYR A 133 -1.69 7.05 -6.90
CA TYR A 133 -1.66 6.82 -5.45
C TYR A 133 -3.07 6.47 -5.01
N SER A 134 -3.25 5.32 -4.40
CA SER A 134 -4.44 5.03 -3.62
C SER A 134 -4.26 3.71 -2.89
N ARG A 135 -5.07 3.51 -1.87
CA ARG A 135 -5.11 2.30 -1.06
C ARG A 135 -6.55 1.82 -1.02
N GLU A 136 -6.76 0.58 -0.59
CA GLU A 136 -8.06 0.21 0.01
C GLU A 136 -9.27 0.35 -0.93
N GLY A 137 -9.03 0.25 -2.25
CA GLY A 137 -10.08 0.41 -3.26
C GLY A 137 -10.60 1.84 -3.43
N HIS A 138 -9.93 2.87 -2.88
CA HIS A 138 -10.38 4.26 -2.98
C HIS A 138 -10.28 4.83 -4.39
N ASN A 139 -11.33 5.55 -4.80
CA ASN A 139 -11.49 6.23 -6.09
C ASN A 139 -11.27 5.33 -7.32
N VAL A 140 -11.62 4.05 -7.19
CA VAL A 140 -11.53 3.07 -8.27
C VAL A 140 -12.87 2.99 -9.00
N SER A 141 -12.83 2.98 -10.33
CA SER A 141 -14.01 2.75 -11.18
C SER A 141 -13.72 1.71 -12.25
N ILE A 142 -14.79 1.16 -12.83
CA ILE A 142 -14.69 0.32 -14.04
C ILE A 142 -15.35 1.05 -15.18
N VAL A 143 -14.59 1.27 -16.24
CA VAL A 143 -15.01 2.02 -17.42
C VAL A 143 -14.97 1.15 -18.66
N ASP A 144 -15.96 1.32 -19.53
CA ASP A 144 -15.95 0.81 -20.90
C ASP A 144 -15.58 1.97 -21.82
N ILE A 145 -14.58 1.79 -22.68
CA ILE A 145 -14.12 2.84 -23.59
C ILE A 145 -14.36 2.38 -25.02
N HIS A 146 -15.04 3.23 -25.80
CA HIS A 146 -15.27 3.03 -27.23
C HIS A 146 -15.03 4.33 -27.99
N ASP A 147 -14.08 4.30 -28.92
CA ASP A 147 -13.68 5.45 -29.73
C ASP A 147 -13.39 6.69 -28.87
N TRP A 148 -12.53 6.50 -27.85
CA TRP A 148 -12.14 7.53 -26.86
C TRP A 148 -13.23 8.00 -25.90
N ASN A 149 -14.49 7.56 -26.08
CA ASN A 149 -15.59 7.86 -25.17
C ASN A 149 -15.56 6.91 -23.98
N GLU A 150 -15.60 7.48 -22.77
CA GLU A 150 -15.55 6.73 -21.51
C GLU A 150 -16.96 6.61 -20.93
N GLU A 151 -17.44 5.38 -20.78
CA GLU A 151 -18.71 5.06 -20.11
C GLU A 151 -18.45 4.33 -18.79
N VAL A 152 -19.06 4.79 -17.71
CA VAL A 152 -18.90 4.18 -16.38
C VAL A 152 -19.76 2.92 -16.27
N ARG A 153 -19.12 1.77 -16.06
CA ARG A 153 -19.80 0.48 -15.78
C ARG A 153 -20.01 0.27 -14.28
N ILE A 154 -18.98 0.54 -13.49
CA ILE A 154 -19.04 0.56 -12.03
C ILE A 154 -18.59 1.94 -11.58
N ALA A 155 -19.47 2.60 -10.82
CA ALA A 155 -19.23 3.93 -10.30
C ALA A 155 -17.95 3.98 -9.46
N GLU A 156 -17.32 5.15 -9.48
CA GLU A 156 -16.14 5.40 -8.67
C GLU A 156 -16.47 5.23 -7.18
N THR A 157 -15.65 4.44 -6.50
CA THR A 157 -15.72 4.28 -5.04
C THR A 157 -15.29 5.56 -4.34
N LYS A 158 -15.73 5.74 -3.09
CA LYS A 158 -15.37 6.91 -2.29
C LYS A 158 -13.87 6.89 -1.93
N GLY A 159 -13.33 8.08 -1.70
CA GLY A 159 -11.96 8.29 -1.21
C GLY A 159 -11.44 9.67 -1.57
N ASP A 160 -10.26 9.98 -1.06
CA ASP A 160 -9.62 11.30 -1.18
C ASP A 160 -8.42 11.29 -2.14
N TYR A 161 -8.37 10.32 -3.06
CA TYR A 161 -7.31 10.16 -4.04
C TYR A 161 -7.75 10.59 -5.45
N GLY A 162 -6.80 10.90 -6.33
CA GLY A 162 -7.05 11.07 -7.77
C GLY A 162 -6.55 12.37 -8.36
N GLU A 163 -6.10 13.33 -7.54
CA GLU A 163 -5.53 14.60 -8.02
C GLU A 163 -4.27 14.40 -8.87
N GLU A 164 -3.48 13.38 -8.55
CA GLU A 164 -2.21 13.07 -9.21
C GLU A 164 -2.37 12.25 -10.50
N GLY A 165 -3.62 11.93 -10.87
CA GLY A 165 -3.96 11.21 -12.09
C GLY A 165 -4.18 9.71 -11.89
N TYR A 166 -4.43 9.03 -13.02
CA TYR A 166 -4.96 7.66 -13.04
C TYR A 166 -4.15 6.75 -13.96
N VAL A 167 -4.21 5.45 -13.65
CA VAL A 167 -3.87 4.38 -14.58
C VAL A 167 -5.15 3.70 -15.08
N TYR A 168 -5.14 3.30 -16.34
CA TYR A 168 -6.14 2.44 -16.97
C TYR A 168 -5.54 1.05 -17.09
N GLN A 169 -5.87 0.14 -16.17
CA GLN A 169 -5.44 -1.26 -16.25
C GLN A 169 -6.56 -2.10 -16.85
N SER A 170 -6.24 -2.98 -17.81
CA SER A 170 -7.24 -3.86 -18.45
C SER A 170 -8.04 -4.60 -17.38
N TYR A 171 -9.36 -4.53 -17.51
CA TYR A 171 -10.27 -5.18 -16.59
C TYR A 171 -10.35 -6.67 -16.89
N ILE A 172 -10.16 -7.47 -15.84
CA ILE A 172 -10.48 -8.89 -15.84
C ILE A 172 -11.68 -9.06 -14.92
N ARG A 173 -12.74 -9.69 -15.45
CA ARG A 173 -13.93 -9.98 -14.65
C ARG A 173 -13.55 -10.92 -13.50
N PRO A 174 -13.71 -10.50 -12.23
CA PRO A 174 -13.45 -11.38 -11.10
C PRO A 174 -14.44 -12.55 -11.12
N THR A 175 -13.96 -13.73 -10.72
CA THR A 175 -14.85 -14.89 -10.56
C THR A 175 -15.64 -14.73 -9.27
N SER A 176 -16.96 -14.83 -9.36
CA SER A 176 -17.82 -14.80 -8.18
C SER A 176 -18.10 -16.20 -7.64
N TYR A 177 -18.11 -16.32 -6.32
CA TYR A 177 -18.47 -17.53 -5.58
C TYR A 177 -19.65 -17.18 -4.68
N GLN A 178 -20.84 -17.68 -5.00
CA GLN A 178 -22.06 -17.43 -4.22
C GLN A 178 -22.34 -15.92 -3.99
N GLY A 179 -22.04 -15.08 -4.98
CA GLY A 179 -22.22 -13.63 -4.90
C GLY A 179 -21.13 -12.88 -4.14
N ARG A 180 -20.03 -13.55 -3.77
CA ARG A 180 -18.81 -12.95 -3.22
C ARG A 180 -17.67 -12.97 -4.24
N TYR A 181 -16.79 -11.98 -4.17
CA TYR A 181 -15.65 -11.81 -5.05
C TYR A 181 -14.35 -11.95 -4.24
N PRO A 182 -13.73 -13.15 -4.20
CA PRO A 182 -12.48 -13.36 -3.49
C PRO A 182 -11.29 -12.79 -4.25
N ILE A 183 -10.37 -12.19 -3.51
CA ILE A 183 -9.02 -11.83 -3.96
C ILE A 183 -7.98 -12.50 -3.07
N ILE A 184 -6.90 -12.97 -3.70
CA ILE A 184 -5.76 -13.57 -3.00
C ILE A 184 -4.73 -12.46 -2.75
N GLY A 185 -4.39 -12.23 -1.48
CA GLY A 185 -3.21 -11.48 -1.08
C GLY A 185 -2.05 -12.43 -0.81
N SER A 186 -0.84 -12.07 -1.25
CA SER A 186 0.38 -12.82 -0.96
C SER A 186 1.37 -11.92 -0.21
N TRP A 187 1.85 -12.38 0.92
CA TRP A 187 2.87 -11.70 1.72
C TRP A 187 4.27 -12.09 1.24
N VAL A 188 5.13 -11.09 1.06
CA VAL A 188 6.54 -11.27 0.72
C VAL A 188 7.40 -10.66 1.83
N ILE A 189 8.24 -11.48 2.47
CA ILE A 189 9.12 -11.06 3.56
C ILE A 189 10.57 -11.27 3.12
N GLY A 190 11.36 -10.20 3.09
CA GLY A 190 12.77 -10.29 2.69
C GLY A 190 13.00 -10.74 1.24
N GLY A 191 11.97 -10.65 0.38
CA GLY A 191 12.02 -11.13 -1.01
C GLY A 191 11.42 -12.53 -1.21
N GLU A 192 11.05 -13.23 -0.14
CA GLU A 192 10.51 -14.59 -0.21
C GLU A 192 9.01 -14.62 0.09
N PRO A 193 8.21 -15.47 -0.58
CA PRO A 193 6.80 -15.65 -0.26
C PRO A 193 6.66 -16.28 1.14
N ALA A 194 5.83 -15.67 1.99
CA ALA A 194 5.73 -16.02 3.41
C ALA A 194 4.31 -16.35 3.87
N GLY A 195 3.30 -16.20 3.02
CA GLY A 195 1.93 -16.55 3.35
C GLY A 195 0.92 -15.96 2.38
N ILE A 196 -0.31 -16.45 2.44
CA ILE A 196 -1.43 -15.91 1.68
C ILE A 196 -2.61 -15.59 2.58
N GLY A 197 -3.48 -14.70 2.11
CA GLY A 197 -4.78 -14.41 2.70
C GLY A 197 -5.83 -14.31 1.61
N ILE A 198 -7.09 -14.54 1.98
CA ILE A 198 -8.23 -14.34 1.08
C ILE A 198 -9.08 -13.21 1.66
N ARG A 199 -9.40 -12.23 0.83
CA ARG A 199 -10.41 -11.21 1.15
C ARG A 199 -11.58 -11.33 0.22
N GLU A 200 -12.79 -11.21 0.75
CA GLU A 200 -14.02 -11.26 -0.05
C GLU A 200 -14.84 -9.98 0.11
N ASN A 201 -15.46 -9.55 -0.98
CA ASN A 201 -16.46 -8.48 -0.97
C ASN A 201 -17.71 -8.91 -1.74
N THR A 202 -18.84 -8.25 -1.50
CA THR A 202 -20.06 -8.36 -2.33
C THR A 202 -19.99 -7.53 -3.61
N SER A 203 -18.94 -6.71 -3.75
CA SER A 203 -18.65 -5.88 -4.92
C SER A 203 -17.42 -6.40 -5.66
N GLU A 204 -17.31 -6.11 -6.97
CA GLU A 204 -16.12 -6.45 -7.77
C GLU A 204 -14.86 -5.68 -7.34
N ILE A 205 -15.03 -4.54 -6.66
CA ILE A 205 -13.93 -3.73 -6.13
C ILE A 205 -13.75 -4.10 -4.64
N THR A 206 -12.58 -4.63 -4.31
CA THR A 206 -12.16 -4.86 -2.91
C THR A 206 -11.88 -3.53 -2.22
N ASP A 207 -12.35 -3.38 -0.98
CA ASP A 207 -12.24 -2.18 -0.15
C ASP A 207 -11.88 -2.53 1.31
N ASN A 208 -11.90 -1.55 2.21
CA ASN A 208 -11.64 -1.78 3.65
C ASN A 208 -12.69 -2.63 4.37
N LEU A 209 -13.91 -2.71 3.84
CA LEU A 209 -14.97 -3.51 4.44
C LEU A 209 -14.91 -4.97 3.96
N SER A 210 -13.98 -5.29 3.06
CA SER A 210 -13.79 -6.65 2.56
C SER A 210 -13.30 -7.58 3.67
N GLU A 211 -14.06 -8.65 3.89
CA GLU A 211 -13.92 -9.59 5.00
C GLU A 211 -12.73 -10.51 4.76
N PHE A 212 -11.95 -10.80 5.81
CA PHE A 212 -10.91 -11.82 5.73
C PHE A 212 -11.54 -13.21 5.84
N VAL A 213 -11.29 -14.08 4.86
CA VAL A 213 -11.89 -15.41 4.80
C VAL A 213 -10.84 -16.46 5.20
N PRO A 214 -11.17 -17.36 6.16
CA PRO A 214 -10.30 -18.47 6.50
C PRO A 214 -10.04 -19.34 5.28
N HIS A 215 -8.79 -19.76 5.12
CA HIS A 215 -8.41 -20.80 4.17
C HIS A 215 -7.74 -21.95 4.93
N VAL A 216 -7.84 -23.15 4.35
CA VAL A 216 -7.16 -24.35 4.85
C VAL A 216 -6.19 -24.83 3.78
N PHE A 217 -4.99 -25.21 4.22
CA PHE A 217 -3.97 -25.85 3.40
C PHE A 217 -4.02 -27.37 3.56
#